data_AF-R7HXT9-F1
#
_entry.id   AF-R7HXT9-F1
#
_cell.length_a   1.000
_cell.length_b   1.000
_cell.length_c   1.000
_cell.angle_alpha   90.00
_cell.angle_beta   90.00
_cell.angle_gamma   90.00
#
_symmetry.space_group_name_H-M   'P 1'
#
loop_
_entity.id
_entity.type
_entity.pdbx_description
1 polymer ?
#
loop_
_entity_poly.entity_id
_entity_poly.type
_entity_poly.pdbx_seq_one_letter_code
_entity_poly.pdbx_strand_id
1 'polypeptide(L)'
;MQVQKINNQSQNNTNFQGKIFVEPDLSYEPCKFVRRHFDTMQKLIADKPYDLFIKQDHAEKTVSIIAQKETDLGKRKANKHIVKMSQNLEFYDIAAQNAIEEFDKKLVNFPPTFKEKTTKFFNKLGRKFMEIMQDE
;
A
#
# COMPACT_ATOMS: atom_id res chain seq x y z
N MET A 1 18.07 -44.40 14.84
CA MET A 1 18.07 -43.10 15.53
C MET A 1 16.95 -42.26 14.94
N GLN A 2 15.91 -42.01 15.72
CA GLN A 2 14.74 -41.24 15.29
C GLN A 2 15.05 -39.77 15.58
N VAL A 3 15.26 -38.97 14.53
CA VAL A 3 15.55 -37.54 14.67
C VAL A 3 14.22 -36.81 14.87
N GLN A 4 14.08 -36.18 16.03
CA GLN A 4 12.92 -35.38 16.40
C GLN A 4 12.70 -34.27 15.35
N LYS A 5 11.50 -34.20 14.79
CA LYS A 5 11.09 -33.07 13.94
C LYS A 5 10.99 -31.84 14.82
N ILE A 6 11.89 -30.88 14.59
CA ILE A 6 11.83 -29.56 15.23
C ILE A 6 10.56 -28.87 14.73
N ASN A 7 9.63 -28.69 15.66
CA ASN A 7 8.41 -27.93 15.49
C ASN A 7 8.76 -26.44 15.58
N ASN A 8 8.88 -25.75 14.44
CA ASN A 8 8.95 -24.29 14.40
C ASN A 8 7.76 -23.75 13.62
N GLN A 9 6.76 -23.33 14.39
CA GLN A 9 5.67 -22.46 13.96
C GLN A 9 6.17 -21.10 13.46
N SER A 10 5.31 -20.47 12.66
CA SER A 10 5.24 -19.05 12.29
C SER A 10 6.06 -18.65 11.07
N GLN A 11 5.42 -18.63 9.89
CA GLN A 11 4.67 -17.49 9.33
C GLN A 11 5.61 -16.39 8.81
N ASN A 12 5.65 -16.23 7.49
CA ASN A 12 5.40 -14.95 6.79
C ASN A 12 5.76 -15.09 5.30
N ASN A 13 4.90 -15.77 4.53
CA ASN A 13 4.88 -15.60 3.08
C ASN A 13 4.09 -14.32 2.78
N THR A 14 4.82 -13.21 2.69
CA THR A 14 4.30 -11.88 2.39
C THR A 14 3.65 -11.86 1.00
N ASN A 15 2.34 -12.07 0.98
CA ASN A 15 1.44 -11.61 -0.08
C ASN A 15 1.74 -10.14 -0.39
N PHE A 16 1.57 -9.69 -1.63
CA PHE A 16 1.78 -8.28 -1.99
C PHE A 16 0.93 -7.39 -1.08
N GLN A 17 1.58 -6.74 -0.12
CA GLN A 17 1.01 -5.79 0.82
C GLN A 17 1.42 -4.42 0.34
N GLY A 18 0.45 -3.58 -0.03
CA GLY A 18 0.71 -2.17 -0.18
C GLY A 18 1.36 -1.65 1.10
N LYS A 19 2.42 -0.85 0.96
CA LYS A 19 3.20 -0.32 2.07
C LYS A 19 2.80 1.12 2.34
N ILE A 20 3.02 1.53 3.58
CA ILE A 20 2.95 2.95 3.96
C ILE A 20 4.36 3.46 4.11
N PHE A 21 4.72 4.43 3.29
CA PHE A 21 5.97 5.16 3.36
C PHE A 21 5.73 6.51 4.02
N VAL A 22 6.46 6.75 5.09
CA VAL A 22 6.35 7.97 5.90
C VAL A 22 7.65 8.74 5.72
N GLU A 23 7.57 9.97 5.20
CA GLU A 23 8.77 10.78 5.00
C GLU A 23 9.41 11.14 6.36
N PRO A 24 10.74 11.03 6.52
CA PRO A 24 11.38 11.20 7.83
C PRO A 24 11.29 12.62 8.39
N ASP A 25 10.87 13.61 7.59
CA ASP A 25 10.85 15.03 7.92
C ASP A 25 9.49 15.52 8.48
N LEU A 26 8.63 14.63 8.97
CA LEU A 26 7.37 15.04 9.60
C LEU A 26 7.59 15.77 10.92
N SER A 27 6.86 16.88 11.07
CA SER A 27 6.67 17.60 12.33
C SER A 27 5.99 16.71 13.38
N TYR A 28 6.14 17.11 14.65
CA TYR A 28 5.66 16.33 15.80
C TYR A 28 4.18 15.92 15.73
N GLU A 29 3.26 16.86 15.45
CA GLU A 29 1.82 16.57 15.40
C GLU A 29 1.45 15.62 14.26
N PRO A 30 1.87 15.86 12.99
CA PRO A 30 1.73 14.88 11.92
C PRO A 30 2.27 13.49 12.26
N CYS A 31 3.48 13.41 12.82
CA CYS A 31 4.08 12.12 13.18
C CYS A 31 3.22 11.37 14.21
N LYS A 32 2.69 12.09 15.21
CA LYS A 32 1.78 11.53 16.22
C LYS A 32 0.48 11.03 15.61
N PHE A 33 -0.15 11.77 14.70
CA PHE A 33 -1.36 11.32 14.01
C PHE A 33 -1.09 10.12 13.10
N VAL A 34 -0.02 10.15 12.31
CA VAL A 34 0.38 9.01 11.48
C VAL A 34 0.53 7.74 12.32
N ARG A 35 1.21 7.82 13.47
CA ARG A 35 1.36 6.67 14.39
C ARG A 35 0.02 6.16 14.92
N ARG A 36 -0.91 7.06 15.27
CA ARG A 36 -2.25 6.68 15.76
C ARG A 36 -3.07 5.94 14.71
N HIS A 37 -2.99 6.37 13.45
CA HIS A 37 -3.80 5.80 12.36
C HIS A 37 -3.05 4.78 11.49
N PHE A 38 -1.78 4.46 11.83
CA PHE A 38 -0.90 3.63 11.00
C PHE A 38 -1.50 2.24 10.71
N ASP A 39 -1.93 1.53 11.76
CA ASP A 39 -2.48 0.19 11.64
C ASP A 39 -3.77 0.16 10.81
N THR A 40 -4.60 1.20 10.95
CA THR A 40 -5.83 1.36 10.17
C THR A 40 -5.51 1.56 8.70
N MET A 41 -4.61 2.50 8.38
CA MET A 41 -4.16 2.74 7.01
C MET A 41 -3.52 1.49 6.41
N GLN A 42 -2.76 0.71 7.21
CA GLN A 42 -2.08 -0.49 6.74
C GLN A 42 -3.09 -1.56 6.33
N LYS A 43 -4.17 -1.72 7.09
CA LYS A 43 -5.28 -2.62 6.73
C LYS A 43 -5.98 -2.20 5.45
N LEU A 44 -6.15 -0.89 5.21
CA LEU A 44 -6.82 -0.36 4.01
C LEU A 44 -6.03 -0.61 2.72
N ILE A 45 -4.71 -0.73 2.81
CA ILE A 45 -3.82 -0.89 1.65
C ILE A 45 -3.23 -2.31 1.51
N ALA A 46 -3.54 -3.21 2.45
CA ALA A 46 -2.92 -4.54 2.55
C ALA A 46 -3.16 -5.44 1.32
N ASP A 47 -4.24 -5.22 0.57
CA ASP A 47 -4.61 -5.98 -0.62
C ASP A 47 -4.42 -5.19 -1.93
N LYS A 48 -3.90 -3.96 -1.85
CA LYS A 48 -3.82 -3.04 -2.99
C LYS A 48 -2.51 -3.20 -3.76
N PRO A 49 -2.52 -3.07 -5.11
CA PRO A 49 -1.34 -3.21 -5.95
C PRO A 49 -0.47 -1.92 -6.02
N TYR A 50 -0.52 -1.09 -4.97
CA TYR A 50 0.13 0.21 -4.86
C TYR A 50 0.30 0.58 -3.38
N ASP A 51 1.00 1.69 -3.13
CA ASP A 51 1.45 2.11 -1.81
C ASP A 51 0.87 3.48 -1.42
N LEU A 52 0.93 3.79 -0.14
CA LEU A 52 0.63 5.11 0.41
C LEU A 52 1.91 5.83 0.80
N PHE A 53 2.07 7.08 0.37
CA PHE A 53 3.16 7.95 0.78
C PHE A 53 2.61 9.13 1.57
N ILE A 54 3.19 9.37 2.75
CA ILE A 54 2.83 10.48 3.62
C ILE A 54 3.99 11.47 3.64
N LYS A 55 3.73 12.69 3.18
CA LYS A 55 4.72 13.75 3.01
C LYS A 55 4.23 15.05 3.64
N GLN A 56 5.12 15.79 4.30
CA GLN A 56 4.78 17.10 4.83
C GLN A 56 5.32 18.22 3.93
N ASP A 57 4.48 19.21 3.66
CA ASP A 57 4.92 20.50 3.14
C ASP A 57 5.04 21.49 4.31
N HIS A 58 6.28 21.81 4.68
CA HIS A 58 6.59 22.73 5.77
C HIS A 58 6.27 24.18 5.46
N ALA A 59 6.31 24.58 4.18
CA ALA A 59 6.01 25.95 3.77
C ALA A 59 4.51 26.21 3.84
N GLU A 60 3.71 25.25 3.36
CA GLU A 60 2.24 25.34 3.38
C GLU A 60 1.62 24.88 4.70
N LYS A 61 2.40 24.27 5.61
CA LYS A 61 1.92 23.62 6.85
C LYS A 61 0.85 22.55 6.56
N THR A 62 1.03 21.81 5.48
CA THR A 62 0.11 20.76 5.05
C THR A 62 0.78 19.40 5.04
N VAL A 63 -0.03 18.35 5.12
CA VAL A 63 0.39 16.96 4.93
C VAL A 63 -0.37 16.37 3.77
N SER A 64 0.37 15.68 2.92
CA SER A 64 -0.13 15.01 1.72
C SER A 64 -0.11 13.51 1.93
N ILE A 65 -1.25 12.85 1.74
CA ILE A 65 -1.34 11.41 1.58
C ILE A 65 -1.48 11.10 0.09
N ILE A 66 -0.58 10.28 -0.42
CA ILE A 66 -0.42 10.02 -1.85
C ILE A 66 -0.57 8.52 -2.10
N ALA A 67 -1.59 8.14 -2.89
CA ALA A 67 -1.71 6.79 -3.42
C ALA A 67 -0.97 6.69 -4.75
N GLN A 68 0.04 5.82 -4.83
CA GLN A 68 0.90 5.65 -6.00
C GLN A 68 1.63 4.30 -5.97
N LYS A 69 2.05 3.75 -7.12
CA LYS A 69 2.96 2.59 -7.17
C LYS A 69 4.39 2.97 -6.78
N GLU A 70 5.06 2.16 -5.98
CA GLU A 70 6.48 2.33 -5.63
C GLU A 70 7.38 2.54 -6.87
N THR A 71 7.20 1.77 -7.94
CA THR A 71 7.98 1.90 -9.19
C THR A 71 7.85 3.25 -9.89
N ASP A 72 6.82 4.01 -9.54
CA ASP A 72 6.50 5.29 -10.13
C ASP A 72 6.85 6.47 -9.22
N LEU A 73 7.35 6.21 -8.01
CA LEU A 73 7.78 7.23 -7.07
C LEU A 73 8.81 8.18 -7.72
N GLY A 74 8.63 9.49 -7.54
CA GLY A 74 9.50 10.52 -8.12
C GLY A 74 9.25 10.84 -9.60
N LYS A 75 8.46 10.04 -10.33
CA LYS A 75 8.11 10.33 -11.73
C LYS A 75 7.05 11.44 -11.79
N ARG A 76 7.37 12.54 -12.48
CA ARG A 76 6.46 13.70 -12.61
C ARG A 76 5.12 13.39 -13.28
N LYS A 77 5.10 12.49 -14.27
CA LYS A 77 3.91 12.12 -15.06
C LYS A 77 3.24 10.82 -14.62
N ALA A 78 3.62 10.28 -13.46
CA ALA A 78 3.02 9.05 -12.98
C ALA A 78 1.61 9.28 -12.44
N ASN A 79 0.79 8.23 -12.56
CA ASN A 79 -0.54 8.21 -11.98
C ASN A 79 -0.42 8.20 -10.46
N LYS A 80 -1.00 9.22 -9.84
CA LYS A 80 -1.12 9.34 -8.40
C LYS A 80 -2.43 10.05 -8.04
N HIS A 81 -2.90 9.80 -6.84
CA HIS A 81 -3.90 10.64 -6.20
C HIS A 81 -3.29 11.25 -4.94
N ILE A 82 -3.54 12.54 -4.71
CA ILE A 82 -2.97 13.29 -3.59
C ILE A 82 -4.13 13.94 -2.84
N VAL A 83 -4.24 13.61 -1.56
CA VAL A 83 -5.11 14.32 -0.62
C VAL A 83 -4.21 15.21 0.24
N LYS A 84 -4.43 16.53 0.17
CA LYS A 84 -3.76 17.51 1.02
C LYS A 84 -4.66 17.87 2.20
N MET A 85 -4.09 17.94 3.40
CA MET A 85 -4.77 18.38 4.61
C MET A 85 -3.87 19.26 5.48
N SER A 86 -4.46 20.00 6.41
CA SER A 86 -3.68 20.75 7.41
C SER A 86 -2.91 19.78 8.31
N GLN A 87 -1.68 20.14 8.71
CA GLN A 87 -0.84 19.32 9.58
C GLN A 87 -1.46 19.02 10.97
N ASN A 88 -2.41 19.85 11.42
CA ASN A 88 -3.06 19.74 12.73
C ASN A 88 -4.39 18.97 12.71
N LEU A 89 -4.78 18.41 11.57
CA LEU A 89 -6.03 17.66 11.42
C LEU A 89 -5.82 16.19 11.81
N GLU A 90 -6.70 15.63 12.63
CA GLU A 90 -6.59 14.22 13.08
C GLU A 90 -7.18 13.19 12.07
N PHE A 91 -7.74 13.64 10.94
CA PHE A 91 -8.46 12.78 9.99
C PHE A 91 -7.57 12.06 8.96
N TYR A 92 -6.48 11.44 9.41
CA TYR A 92 -5.50 10.78 8.54
C TYR A 92 -6.02 9.50 7.89
N ASP A 93 -6.85 8.75 8.60
CA ASP A 93 -7.53 7.57 8.09
C ASP A 93 -8.55 7.91 6.99
N ILE A 94 -9.37 8.95 7.20
CA ILE A 94 -10.34 9.43 6.20
C ILE A 94 -9.60 9.97 4.98
N ALA A 95 -8.52 10.73 5.18
CA ALA A 95 -7.69 11.23 4.08
C ALA A 95 -7.04 10.08 3.29
N ALA A 96 -6.58 9.03 3.96
CA ALA A 96 -6.07 7.83 3.31
C ALA A 96 -7.16 7.07 2.54
N GLN A 97 -8.35 6.92 3.12
CA GLN A 97 -9.49 6.30 2.46
C GLN A 97 -9.88 7.05 1.18
N ASN A 98 -10.00 8.37 1.25
CA ASN A 98 -10.27 9.22 0.09
C ASN A 98 -9.18 9.07 -0.99
N ALA A 99 -7.91 9.01 -0.59
CA ALA A 99 -6.80 8.84 -1.52
C ALA A 99 -6.85 7.49 -2.24
N ILE A 100 -7.18 6.42 -1.51
CA ILE A 100 -7.35 5.06 -2.04
C ILE A 100 -8.55 5.00 -3.00
N GLU A 101 -9.73 5.46 -2.56
CA GLU A 101 -10.96 5.37 -3.35
C GLU A 101 -10.85 6.11 -4.68
N GLU A 102 -10.30 7.33 -4.66
CA GLU A 102 -10.11 8.12 -5.87
C GLU A 102 -9.02 7.54 -6.78
N PHE A 103 -8.00 6.90 -6.21
CA PHE A 103 -7.00 6.19 -7.02
C PHE A 103 -7.56 4.91 -7.62
N ASP A 104 -8.36 4.16 -6.89
CA ASP A 104 -9.06 2.96 -7.38
C ASP A 104 -10.03 3.31 -8.52
N LYS A 105 -10.79 4.41 -8.41
CA LYS A 105 -11.64 4.91 -9.51
C LYS A 105 -10.81 5.21 -10.76
N LYS A 106 -9.65 5.86 -10.59
CA LYS A 106 -8.72 6.09 -11.70
C LYS A 106 -8.24 4.76 -12.29
N LEU A 107 -7.87 3.79 -11.45
CA LEU A 107 -7.42 2.45 -11.86
C LEU A 107 -8.46 1.70 -12.71
N VAL A 108 -9.75 1.81 -12.37
CA VAL A 108 -10.85 1.17 -13.11
C VAL A 108 -11.03 1.77 -14.52
N ASN A 109 -10.71 3.05 -14.69
CA ASN A 109 -10.84 3.77 -15.96
C ASN A 109 -9.63 3.58 -16.91
N PHE A 110 -8.62 2.78 -16.53
CA PHE A 110 -7.51 2.47 -17.44
C PHE A 110 -7.88 1.34 -18.42
N PRO A 111 -7.29 1.35 -19.64
CA PRO A 111 -7.55 0.34 -20.65
C PRO A 111 -7.30 -1.09 -20.13
N PRO A 112 -8.02 -2.09 -20.67
CA PRO A 112 -8.06 -3.47 -20.15
C PRO A 112 -6.71 -4.17 -20.09
N THR A 113 -5.66 -3.66 -20.75
CA THR A 113 -4.28 -4.16 -20.60
C THR A 113 -3.74 -4.03 -19.17
N PHE A 114 -4.27 -3.12 -18.36
CA PHE A 114 -3.94 -3.00 -16.93
C PHE A 114 -4.59 -4.10 -16.09
N LYS A 115 -5.88 -4.37 -16.28
CA LYS A 115 -6.58 -5.50 -15.66
C LYS A 115 -5.98 -6.82 -16.13
N GLU A 116 -5.67 -6.96 -17.42
CA GLU A 116 -5.09 -8.19 -17.94
C GLU A 116 -3.69 -8.47 -17.41
N LYS A 117 -2.83 -7.46 -17.21
CA LYS A 117 -1.48 -7.69 -16.65
C LYS A 117 -1.54 -8.12 -15.19
N THR A 118 -2.41 -7.50 -14.39
CA THR A 118 -2.62 -7.94 -13.00
C THR A 118 -3.27 -9.31 -12.97
N THR A 119 -4.36 -9.55 -13.72
CA THR A 119 -5.03 -10.85 -13.79
C THR A 119 -4.13 -11.96 -14.37
N LYS A 120 -3.28 -11.69 -15.36
CA LYS A 120 -2.28 -12.65 -15.86
C LYS A 120 -1.19 -12.93 -14.82
N PHE A 121 -0.82 -11.93 -14.01
CA PHE A 121 0.08 -12.15 -12.88
C PHE A 121 -0.58 -13.03 -11.81
N PHE A 122 -1.83 -12.74 -11.42
CA PHE A 122 -2.63 -13.53 -10.48
C PHE A 122 -2.91 -14.96 -10.99
N ASN A 123 -3.24 -15.14 -12.27
CA ASN A 123 -3.52 -16.46 -12.86
C ASN A 123 -2.25 -17.30 -13.04
N LYS A 124 -1.10 -16.66 -13.34
CA LYS A 124 0.19 -17.35 -13.45
C LYS A 124 0.75 -17.73 -12.06
N LEU A 125 0.43 -16.93 -11.04
CA LEU A 125 0.65 -17.29 -9.64
C LEU A 125 -0.29 -18.43 -9.22
N GLY A 126 -1.60 -18.32 -9.46
CA GLY A 126 -2.61 -19.32 -9.13
C GLY A 126 -2.37 -20.69 -9.76
N ARG A 127 -1.88 -20.75 -11.00
CA ARG A 127 -1.48 -22.02 -11.64
C ARG A 127 -0.24 -22.65 -11.01
N LYS A 128 0.77 -21.85 -10.64
CA LYS A 128 1.93 -22.36 -9.89
C LYS A 128 1.55 -22.84 -8.49
N PHE A 129 0.57 -22.21 -7.84
CA PHE A 129 -0.01 -22.73 -6.59
C PHE A 129 -0.68 -24.10 -6.78
N MET A 130 -1.43 -24.30 -7.87
CA MET A 130 -2.10 -25.58 -8.15
C MET A 130 -1.15 -26.71 -8.56
N GLU A 131 -0.09 -26.42 -9.34
CA GLU A 131 0.95 -27.42 -9.68
C GLU A 131 1.70 -27.88 -8.42
N ILE A 132 1.98 -26.97 -7.48
CA ILE A 132 2.61 -27.30 -6.20
C ILE A 132 1.65 -28.07 -5.26
N MET A 133 0.33 -28.00 -5.48
CA MET A 133 -0.67 -28.82 -4.78
C MET A 133 -0.87 -30.22 -5.40
N GLN A 134 -0.48 -30.46 -6.66
CA GLN A 134 -0.71 -31.73 -7.38
C GLN A 134 0.52 -32.65 -7.46
N ASP A 135 1.70 -32.15 -7.05
CA ASP A 135 2.92 -32.94 -6.84
C ASP A 135 3.12 -33.37 -5.35
N GLU A 136 2.07 -33.27 -4.52
CA GLU A 136 1.86 -34.02 -3.26
C GLU A 136 0.84 -35.15 -3.48
#